data_AF-A0A5N4A622-F1
#
_entry.id   AF-A0A5N4A622-F1
#
_cell.length_a   1.000
_cell.length_b   1.000
_cell.length_c   1.000
_cell.angle_alpha   90.00
_cell.angle_beta   90.00
_cell.angle_gamma   90.00
#
_symmetry.space_group_name_H-M   'P 1'
#
loop_
_entity.id
_entity.type
_entity.pdbx_description
1 polymer ?
#
loop_
_entity_poly.entity_id
_entity_poly.type
_entity_poly.pdbx_seq_one_letter_code
_entity_poly.pdbx_strand_id
1 'polypeptide(L)'
;MDQALMENDLDTTSCMQKMVCYTVRESSNKVSNGLASSKDKIIDGIVTNEWISKLFDGTPVQSAIRSGLDGVNCSNEYSLCKLEQKTFANLVRQFANTINLT
;
A
#
# COMPACT_ATOMS: atom_id res chain seq x y z
N MET A 1 5.55 3.23 -16.22
CA MET A 1 4.77 2.98 -14.98
C MET A 1 3.58 3.94 -14.87
N ASP A 2 3.68 5.16 -15.38
CA ASP A 2 2.60 6.16 -15.25
C ASP A 2 1.46 6.04 -16.28
N GLN A 3 1.71 5.43 -17.44
CA GLN A 3 0.79 5.55 -18.58
C GLN A 3 -0.51 4.73 -18.46
N ALA A 4 -0.48 3.55 -17.83
CA ALA A 4 -1.68 2.71 -17.65
C ALA A 4 -2.59 3.17 -16.50
N LEU A 5 -2.07 4.00 -15.58
CA LEU A 5 -2.84 4.55 -14.46
C LEU A 5 -3.39 5.95 -14.73
N MET A 6 -2.87 6.68 -15.71
CA MET A 6 -3.37 8.00 -16.11
C MET A 6 -4.68 7.96 -16.91
N GLU A 7 -5.03 6.83 -17.53
CA GLU A 7 -6.27 6.70 -18.32
C GLU A 7 -7.53 6.43 -17.47
N ASN A 8 -7.40 6.29 -16.15
CA ASN A 8 -8.52 6.21 -15.23
C ASN A 8 -8.31 7.27 -14.15
N ASP A 9 -9.29 8.11 -13.84
CA ASP A 9 -9.34 9.09 -12.73
C ASP A 9 -9.24 8.42 -11.34
N LEU A 10 -8.27 7.54 -11.17
CA LEU A 10 -7.91 6.93 -9.91
C LEU A 10 -6.88 7.85 -9.29
N ASP A 11 -7.17 8.31 -8.07
CA ASP A 11 -6.14 8.89 -7.23
C ASP A 11 -5.15 7.77 -6.87
N THR A 12 -4.16 7.61 -7.73
CA THR A 12 -3.10 6.61 -7.63
C THR A 12 -2.32 6.76 -6.34
N THR A 13 -2.21 7.99 -5.84
CA THR A 13 -1.59 8.32 -4.55
C THR A 13 -2.42 7.73 -3.42
N SER A 14 -3.73 8.02 -3.37
CA SER A 14 -4.64 7.44 -2.38
C SER A 14 -4.66 5.91 -2.41
N CYS A 15 -4.58 5.30 -3.60
CA CYS A 15 -4.53 3.84 -3.72
C CYS A 15 -3.21 3.22 -3.26
N MET A 16 -2.08 3.87 -3.56
CA MET A 16 -0.77 3.45 -3.05
C MET A 16 -0.73 3.57 -1.52
N GLN A 17 -1.21 4.68 -0.97
CA GLN A 17 -1.30 4.88 0.47
C GLN A 17 -2.19 3.82 1.14
N LYS A 18 -3.35 3.50 0.55
CA LYS A 18 -4.22 2.42 1.03
C LYS A 18 -3.48 1.09 1.12
N MET A 19 -2.74 0.73 0.07
CA MET A 19 -1.97 -0.51 0.02
C MET A 19 -0.86 -0.55 1.08
N VAL A 20 -0.12 0.55 1.23
CA VAL A 20 0.93 0.70 2.26
C VAL A 20 0.33 0.56 3.65
N CYS A 21 -0.75 1.28 3.95
CA CYS A 21 -1.46 1.19 5.23
C CYS A 21 -1.86 -0.24 5.57
N TYR A 22 -2.47 -0.96 4.61
CA TYR A 22 -2.86 -2.35 4.81
C TYR A 22 -1.68 -3.26 5.12
N THR A 23 -0.61 -3.14 4.33
CA THR A 23 0.60 -3.95 4.48
C THR A 23 1.22 -3.75 5.86
N VAL A 24 1.38 -2.49 6.27
CA VAL A 24 1.95 -2.14 7.57
C VAL A 24 1.08 -2.64 8.72
N ARG A 25 -0.23 -2.37 8.66
CA ARG A 25 -1.18 -2.80 9.69
C ARG A 25 -1.18 -4.31 9.87
N GLU A 26 -1.23 -5.06 8.77
CA GLU A 26 -1.27 -6.52 8.82
C GLU A 26 0.04 -7.09 9.38
N SER A 27 1.19 -6.64 8.88
CA SER A 27 2.49 -7.11 9.36
C SER A 27 2.70 -6.76 10.84
N SER A 28 2.41 -5.52 11.26
CA SER A 28 2.58 -5.11 12.66
C SER A 28 1.62 -5.85 13.61
N ASN A 29 0.38 -6.10 13.17
CA ASN A 29 -0.57 -6.92 13.93
C ASN A 29 -0.08 -8.37 14.07
N LYS A 30 0.42 -8.98 13.00
CA LYS A 30 0.98 -10.34 13.05
C LYS A 30 2.22 -10.41 13.94
N VAL A 31 3.08 -9.40 13.91
CA VAL A 31 4.27 -9.33 14.78
C VAL A 31 3.84 -9.26 16.24
N SER A 32 2.91 -8.35 16.57
CA SER A 32 2.38 -8.18 17.93
C SER A 32 1.69 -9.44 18.48
N ASN A 33 1.05 -10.22 17.61
CA ASN A 33 0.37 -11.46 17.99
C ASN A 33 1.27 -12.71 17.94
N GLY A 34 2.56 -12.57 17.58
CA GLY A 34 3.48 -13.71 17.46
C GLY A 34 3.19 -14.64 16.26
N LEU A 35 2.40 -14.17 15.29
CA LEU A 35 1.99 -14.91 14.09
C LEU A 35 2.76 -14.48 12.82
N ALA A 36 3.75 -13.59 12.97
CA ALA A 36 4.48 -13.02 11.85
C ALA A 36 5.41 -14.00 11.13
N SER A 37 5.31 -13.99 9.79
CA SER A 37 6.32 -14.56 8.92
C SER A 37 7.60 -13.71 8.91
N SER A 38 8.69 -14.22 8.33
CA SER A 38 9.91 -13.44 8.14
C SER A 38 9.68 -12.16 7.32
N LYS A 39 8.77 -12.21 6.35
CA LYS A 39 8.40 -11.03 5.54
C LYS A 39 7.72 -9.96 6.40
N ASP A 40 6.77 -10.38 7.24
CA ASP A 40 6.08 -9.45 8.15
C ASP A 40 7.06 -8.77 9.11
N LYS A 41 8.02 -9.53 9.66
CA LYS A 41 9.06 -8.97 10.55
C LYS A 41 9.97 -7.98 9.85
N ILE A 42 10.34 -8.24 8.59
CA ILE A 42 11.15 -7.31 7.80
C ILE A 42 10.37 -6.03 7.55
N ILE A 43 9.10 -6.13 7.13
CA ILE A 43 8.24 -4.97 6.88
C ILE A 43 8.09 -4.16 8.17
N ASP A 44 7.71 -4.80 9.27
CA ASP A 44 7.53 -4.15 10.57
C ASP A 44 8.82 -3.49 11.06
N GLY A 45 9.96 -4.16 10.95
CA GLY A 45 11.27 -3.61 11.28
C GLY A 45 11.67 -2.42 10.40
N ILE A 46 11.32 -2.43 9.11
CA ILE A 46 11.59 -1.31 8.20
C ILE A 46 10.76 -0.09 8.60
N VAL A 47 9.45 -0.27 8.80
CA VAL A 47 8.53 0.86 9.00
C VAL A 47 8.55 1.44 10.40
N THR A 48 9.04 0.68 11.39
CA THR A 48 9.29 1.15 12.76
C THR A 48 10.70 1.70 12.96
N ASN A 49 11.59 1.57 11.97
CA ASN A 49 12.94 2.12 12.05
C ASN A 49 12.93 3.64 11.89
N GLU A 50 13.49 4.36 12.87
CA GLU A 50 13.53 5.83 12.87
C GLU A 50 14.22 6.44 11.65
N TRP A 51 15.26 5.79 11.12
CA TRP A 51 15.99 6.32 9.95
C TRP A 51 15.14 6.19 8.69
N ILE A 52 14.43 5.08 8.56
CA ILE A 52 13.54 4.84 7.43
C ILE A 52 12.30 5.74 7.53
N SER A 53 11.79 5.97 8.74
CA SER A 53 10.72 6.95 8.97
C SER A 53 11.09 8.33 8.40
N LYS A 54 12.32 8.80 8.66
CA LYS A 54 12.84 10.06 8.12
C LYS A 54 12.94 10.12 6.61
N LEU A 55 13.17 8.99 5.93
CA LEU A 55 13.22 8.95 4.46
C LEU A 55 11.86 9.27 3.83
N PHE A 56 10.77 8.95 4.53
CA PHE A 56 9.42 9.18 4.05
C PHE A 56 8.83 10.51 4.56
N ASP A 57 9.56 11.28 5.38
CA ASP A 57 9.04 12.50 5.98
C ASP A 57 8.52 13.49 4.92
N GLY A 58 7.29 13.97 5.12
CA GLY A 58 6.61 14.89 4.20
C GLY A 58 6.03 14.22 2.95
N THR A 59 6.19 12.90 2.79
CA THR A 59 5.58 12.16 1.67
C THR A 59 4.21 11.59 2.05
N PRO A 60 3.33 11.32 1.06
CA PRO A 60 2.08 10.58 1.29
C PRO A 60 2.30 9.19 1.91
N VAL A 61 3.48 8.58 1.72
CA VAL A 61 3.82 7.26 2.28
C VAL A 61 3.98 7.33 3.80
N GLN A 62 4.48 8.43 4.36
CA GLN A 62 4.60 8.61 5.80
C GLN A 62 3.24 8.55 6.50
N SER A 63 2.22 9.21 5.95
CA SER A 63 0.87 9.15 6.53
C SER A 63 0.32 7.72 6.46
N ALA A 64 0.54 7.02 5.35
CA ALA A 64 0.10 5.63 5.19
C ALA A 64 0.77 4.67 6.18
N ILE A 65 2.08 4.81 6.40
CA ILE A 65 2.81 4.03 7.41
C ILE A 65 2.24 4.29 8.80
N ARG A 66 2.04 5.57 9.17
CA ARG A 66 1.49 5.95 10.49
C ARG A 66 0.09 5.40 10.69
N SER A 67 -0.81 5.60 9.73
CA SER A 67 -2.16 5.02 9.75
C SER A 67 -2.12 3.50 9.98
N GLY A 68 -1.21 2.80 9.31
CA GLY A 68 -1.03 1.36 9.46
C GLY A 68 -0.58 0.95 10.86
N LEU A 69 0.43 1.63 11.41
CA LEU A 69 0.95 1.40 12.77
C LEU A 69 -0.07 1.74 13.86
N ASP A 70 -0.85 2.81 13.68
CA ASP A 70 -1.93 3.22 14.58
C ASP A 70 -3.15 2.26 14.51
N GLY A 71 -3.13 1.30 13.58
CA GLY A 71 -4.13 0.26 13.46
C GLY A 71 -5.48 0.75 12.91
N VAL A 72 -5.50 1.90 12.22
CA VAL A 72 -6.74 2.50 11.71
C VAL A 72 -7.38 1.62 10.62
N ASN A 73 -8.65 1.89 10.31
CA ASN A 73 -9.30 1.26 9.17
C ASN A 73 -8.82 1.90 7.86
N CYS A 74 -7.78 1.32 7.24
CA CYS A 74 -7.19 1.77 5.97
C CYS A 74 -8.19 1.93 4.81
N SER A 75 -9.32 1.19 4.82
CA SER A 75 -10.36 1.39 3.79
C SER A 75 -11.15 2.68 3.97
N ASN A 76 -11.41 3.07 5.22
CA ASN A 76 -12.11 4.30 5.52
C ASN A 76 -11.16 5.51 5.38
N GLU A 77 -9.93 5.37 5.86
CA GLU A 77 -8.90 6.41 5.81
C GLU A 77 -8.58 6.82 4.36
N TYR A 78 -8.42 5.84 3.47
CA TYR A 78 -8.09 6.05 2.06
C TYR A 78 -9.29 5.73 1.15
N SER A 79 -10.44 6.31 1.48
CA SER A 79 -11.72 6.08 0.77
C SER A 79 -11.76 6.66 -0.65
N LEU A 80 -10.90 7.63 -0.97
CA LEU A 80 -10.72 8.16 -2.33
C LEU A 80 -10.20 7.09 -3.30
N CYS A 81 -9.49 6.08 -2.80
CA CYS A 81 -9.16 4.90 -3.59
C CYS A 81 -10.39 4.00 -3.79
N LYS A 82 -11.12 4.27 -4.87
CA LYS A 82 -12.25 3.48 -5.37
C LYS A 82 -11.80 2.37 -6.31
N LEU A 83 -10.72 1.63 -5.97
CA LEU A 83 -10.38 0.39 -6.67
C LEU A 83 -11.50 -0.62 -6.43
N GLU A 84 -12.55 -0.57 -7.25
CA GLU A 84 -13.52 -1.65 -7.36
C GLU A 84 -12.79 -2.90 -7.89
N GLN A 85 -13.22 -4.10 -7.47
CA GLN A 85 -12.63 -5.37 -7.94
C GLN A 85 -12.56 -5.45 -9.48
N LYS A 86 -13.51 -4.82 -10.17
CA LYS A 86 -13.54 -4.73 -11.64
C LYS A 86 -12.38 -3.89 -12.19
N THR A 87 -12.03 -2.79 -11.52
CA THR A 87 -10.92 -1.91 -11.89
C THR A 87 -9.57 -2.59 -11.65
N PHE A 88 -9.41 -3.31 -10.53
CA PHE A 88 -8.22 -4.11 -10.27
C PHE A 88 -8.06 -5.25 -11.29
N ALA A 89 -9.13 -5.98 -11.60
CA ALA A 89 -9.11 -7.03 -12.64
C ALA A 89 -8.76 -6.47 -14.03
N ASN A 90 -9.24 -5.27 -14.36
CA ASN A 90 -8.90 -4.61 -15.61
C ASN A 90 -7.44 -4.13 -15.64
N LEU A 91 -6.91 -3.60 -14.53
CA LEU A 91 -5.50 -3.23 -14.43
C LEU A 91 -4.61 -4.46 -14.58
N VAL A 92 -4.88 -5.54 -13.85
CA VAL A 92 -4.14 -6.81 -13.97
C VAL A 92 -4.18 -7.35 -15.40
N ARG A 93 -5.33 -7.27 -16.07
CA ARG A 93 -5.46 -7.66 -17.50
C ARG A 93 -4.64 -6.78 -18.43
N GLN A 94 -4.66 -5.46 -18.22
CA GLN A 94 -3.83 -4.54 -19.03
C GLN A 94 -2.34 -4.86 -18.84
N PHE A 95 -1.88 -5.04 -17.60
CA PHE A 95 -0.50 -5.43 -17.33
C PHE A 95 -0.12 -6.78 -17.96
N ALA A 96 -1.00 -7.79 -17.86
CA ALA A 96 -0.77 -9.08 -18.49
C ALA A 96 -0.69 -8.99 -20.03
N ASN A 97 -1.49 -8.12 -20.64
CA ASN A 97 -1.46 -7.90 -22.09
C ASN A 97 -0.23 -7.11 -22.54
N THR A 98 0.26 -6.16 -21.75
CA THR A 98 1.52 -5.45 -22.03
C THR A 98 2.73 -6.39 -21.99
N ILE A 99 2.72 -7.38 -21.08
CA ILE A 99 3.79 -8.38 -20.99
C ILE A 99 3.74 -9.39 -22.16
N ASN A 100 2.54 -9.73 -22.66
CA ASN A 100 2.37 -10.63 -23.81
C ASN A 100 2.62 -9.97 -25.18
N LEU A 101 2.91 -8.66 -25.22
CA LEU A 101 3.26 -7.91 -26.44
C LEU A 101 4.75 -7.53 -26.52
N THR A 102 5.60 -8.06 -25.61
CA THR A 102 7.07 -7.98 -25.65
C THR A 102 7.65 -9.38 -25.74
#